data_AF-A0A1C6GQF3-F1
#
_entry.id   AF-A0A1C6GQF3-F1
#
_cell.length_a   1.000
_cell.length_b   1.000
_cell.length_c   1.000
_cell.angle_alpha   90.00
_cell.angle_beta   90.00
_cell.angle_gamma   90.00
#
_symmetry.space_group_name_H-M   'P 1'
#
loop_
_entity.id
_entity.type
_entity.pdbx_description
1 polymer ?
#
loop_
_entity_poly.entity_id
_entity_poly.type
_entity_poly.pdbx_seq_one_letter_code
_entity_poly.pdbx_strand_id
1 'polypeptide(L)'
;MLKISFFMSFALFLLSSIHFIFKDKASTLIKGYYFISKNEGELYDEFKLNKDYGSILFKSGLILLIGALGYIFVSKLILWLAFAIWIIYGVKTTVTFRFDEYRVNKL
;
A
#
# COMPACT_ATOMS: atom_id res chain seq x y z
N MET A 1 -4.17 18.21 11.11
CA MET A 1 -4.03 16.78 11.47
C MET A 1 -5.24 15.99 11.00
N LEU A 2 -6.44 16.11 11.59
CA LEU A 2 -7.61 15.31 11.20
C LEU A 2 -7.96 15.36 9.70
N LYS A 3 -8.09 16.56 9.10
CA LYS A 3 -8.38 16.73 7.66
C LYS A 3 -7.31 16.05 6.77
N ILE A 4 -6.05 16.14 7.19
CA ILE A 4 -4.91 15.53 6.48
C ILE A 4 -5.03 14.01 6.54
N SER A 5 -5.38 13.45 7.70
CA SER A 5 -5.56 12.01 7.87
C SER A 5 -6.70 11.45 7.01
N PHE A 6 -7.83 12.16 6.90
CA PHE A 6 -8.91 11.77 5.99
C PHE A 6 -8.48 11.85 4.51
N PHE A 7 -7.81 12.93 4.12
CA PHE A 7 -7.30 13.08 2.76
C PHE A 7 -6.29 11.97 2.41
N MET A 8 -5.33 11.68 3.30
CA MET A 8 -4.34 10.62 3.12
C MET A 8 -5.00 9.23 3.06
N SER A 9 -5.94 8.94 3.96
CA SER A 9 -6.68 7.67 3.96
C SER A 9 -7.44 7.48 2.65
N PHE A 10 -8.14 8.53 2.20
CA PHE A 10 -8.86 8.51 0.92
C PHE A 10 -7.92 8.32 -0.27
N ALA A 11 -6.80 9.03 -0.33
CA ALA A 11 -5.79 8.87 -1.38
C ALA A 11 -5.21 7.44 -1.41
N LEU A 12 -4.95 6.84 -0.24
CA LEU A 12 -4.48 5.46 -0.13
C LEU A 12 -5.53 4.45 -0.60
N PHE A 13 -6.81 4.69 -0.33
CA PHE A 13 -7.88 3.85 -0.84
C PHE A 13 -8.02 3.97 -2.36
N LEU A 14 -7.95 5.18 -2.92
CA LEU A 14 -7.94 5.36 -4.38
C LEU A 14 -6.76 4.62 -5.02
N LEU A 15 -5.56 4.77 -4.48
CA LEU A 15 -4.39 4.08 -4.99
C LEU A 15 -4.52 2.56 -4.87
N SER A 16 -5.05 2.07 -3.74
CA SER A 16 -5.35 0.65 -3.54
C SER A 16 -6.35 0.12 -4.58
N SER A 17 -7.44 0.85 -4.84
CA SER A 17 -8.43 0.49 -5.85
C SER A 17 -7.83 0.43 -7.26
N ILE A 18 -6.91 1.34 -7.61
CA ILE A 18 -6.20 1.29 -8.89
C ILE A 18 -5.45 -0.05 -9.02
N HIS A 19 -4.74 -0.50 -7.98
CA HIS A 19 -4.00 -1.77 -8.05
C HIS A 19 -4.93 -2.99 -8.13
N PHE A 20 -6.12 -2.94 -7.51
CA PHE A 20 -7.11 -4.01 -7.65
C PHE A 20 -7.80 -4.05 -9.03
N ILE A 21 -8.03 -2.89 -9.65
CA ILE A 21 -8.73 -2.77 -10.94
C ILE A 21 -7.77 -2.99 -12.11
N PHE A 22 -6.60 -2.35 -12.09
CA PHE A 22 -5.65 -2.32 -13.20
C PHE A 22 -4.61 -3.46 -13.15
N LYS A 23 -4.78 -4.42 -12.23
CA LYS A 23 -4.16 -5.76 -12.11
C LYS A 23 -2.77 -5.98 -12.71
N ASP A 24 -2.61 -5.91 -14.02
CA ASP A 24 -1.37 -6.23 -14.72
C ASP A 24 -0.61 -4.93 -15.03
N LYS A 25 -1.33 -3.87 -15.45
CA LYS A 25 -0.74 -2.57 -15.81
C LYS A 25 -0.30 -1.74 -14.61
N ALA A 26 -0.88 -1.99 -13.43
CA ALA A 26 -0.58 -1.26 -12.22
C ALA A 26 0.80 -1.61 -11.61
N SER A 27 1.43 -2.71 -12.05
CA SER A 27 2.74 -3.17 -11.54
C SER A 27 3.81 -2.11 -11.77
N THR A 28 3.69 -1.38 -12.89
CA THR A 28 4.56 -0.26 -13.27
C THR A 28 4.58 0.91 -12.26
N LEU A 29 3.56 1.04 -11.42
CA LEU A 29 3.50 2.05 -10.35
C LEU A 29 4.28 1.63 -9.09
N ILE A 30 4.68 0.36 -9.00
CA ILE A 30 5.44 -0.16 -7.88
C ILE A 30 6.90 0.25 -8.05
N LYS A 31 7.41 0.97 -7.05
CA LYS A 31 8.80 1.44 -7.02
C LYS A 31 9.75 0.24 -7.04
N GLY A 32 10.67 0.22 -8.02
CA GLY A 32 11.54 -0.93 -8.29
C GLY A 32 11.11 -1.71 -9.54
N TYR A 33 9.82 -2.05 -9.64
CA TYR A 33 9.26 -2.70 -10.84
C TYR A 33 9.28 -1.76 -12.07
N TYR A 34 9.12 -0.46 -11.85
CA TYR A 34 9.26 0.56 -12.90
C TYR A 34 10.56 0.47 -13.71
N PHE A 35 11.66 -0.02 -13.12
CA PHE A 35 12.95 -0.15 -13.80
C PHE A 35 13.09 -1.44 -14.62
N ILE A 36 12.12 -2.37 -14.50
CA ILE A 36 12.13 -3.64 -15.21
C ILE A 36 11.55 -3.45 -16.60
N SER A 37 12.17 -4.04 -17.61
CA SER A 37 11.68 -3.97 -18.98
C SER A 37 10.36 -4.75 -19.13
N LYS A 38 9.49 -4.34 -20.06
CA LYS A 38 8.19 -5.00 -20.29
C LYS A 38 8.33 -6.51 -20.56
N ASN A 39 9.42 -6.93 -21.22
CA ASN A 39 9.72 -8.33 -21.52
C ASN A 39 10.16 -9.12 -20.28
N GLU A 40 10.85 -8.49 -19.34
CA GLU A 40 11.19 -9.13 -18.06
C GLU A 40 9.99 -9.15 -17.11
N GLY A 41 9.06 -8.21 -17.27
CA GLY A 41 7.84 -8.14 -16.49
C GLY A 41 6.95 -9.37 -16.64
N GLU A 42 6.94 -10.00 -17.82
CA GLU A 42 6.22 -11.26 -18.10
C GLU A 42 6.75 -12.46 -17.28
N LEU A 43 7.94 -12.34 -16.68
CA LEU A 43 8.50 -13.36 -15.78
C LEU A 43 7.95 -13.26 -14.35
N TYR A 44 7.10 -12.28 -14.05
CA TYR A 44 6.52 -12.04 -12.73
C TYR A 44 5.01 -12.25 -12.73
N ASP A 45 4.49 -12.74 -11.62
CA ASP A 45 3.05 -12.79 -11.34
C ASP A 45 2.58 -11.37 -10.96
N GLU A 46 2.41 -10.53 -11.97
CA GLU A 46 1.96 -9.14 -11.82
C GLU A 46 0.61 -9.05 -11.12
N PHE A 47 -0.27 -10.03 -11.36
CA PHE A 47 -1.59 -10.09 -10.74
C PHE A 47 -1.48 -10.24 -9.22
N LYS A 48 -0.68 -11.19 -8.75
CA LYS A 48 -0.46 -11.40 -7.31
C LYS A 48 0.31 -10.23 -6.69
N LEU A 49 1.31 -9.70 -7.38
CA LEU A 49 2.09 -8.53 -6.96
C LEU A 49 1.19 -7.31 -6.71
N ASN A 50 0.34 -6.97 -7.68
CA ASN A 50 -0.58 -5.82 -7.55
C ASN A 50 -1.67 -6.05 -6.51
N LYS A 51 -2.17 -7.27 -6.38
CA LYS A 51 -3.14 -7.60 -5.33
C LYS A 51 -2.56 -7.42 -3.93
N ASP A 52 -1.34 -7.89 -3.71
CA ASP A 52 -0.68 -7.78 -2.40
C ASP A 52 -0.29 -6.32 -2.10
N TYR A 53 0.25 -5.60 -3.09
CA TYR A 53 0.57 -4.18 -2.93
C TYR A 53 -0.69 -3.33 -2.71
N GLY A 54 -1.77 -3.60 -3.44
CA GLY A 54 -3.09 -3.00 -3.21
C GLY A 54 -3.61 -3.25 -1.79
N SER A 55 -3.44 -4.47 -1.26
CA SER A 55 -3.81 -4.83 0.12
C SER A 55 -2.96 -4.10 1.17
N ILE A 56 -1.66 -3.90 0.91
CA ILE A 56 -0.76 -3.11 1.76
C ILE A 56 -1.26 -1.65 1.86
N LEU A 57 -1.58 -1.04 0.72
CA LEU A 57 -2.11 0.32 0.66
C LEU A 57 -3.47 0.44 1.35
N PHE A 58 -4.34 -0.57 1.15
CA PHE A 58 -5.65 -0.62 1.79
C PHE A 58 -5.54 -0.64 3.32
N LYS A 59 -4.69 -1.54 3.87
CA LYS A 59 -4.42 -1.62 5.31
C LYS A 59 -3.86 -0.30 5.86
N SER A 60 -2.96 0.33 5.09
CA SER A 60 -2.40 1.64 5.45
C SER A 60 -3.49 2.71 5.53
N GLY A 61 -4.41 2.74 4.55
CA GLY A 61 -5.56 3.63 4.55
C GLY A 61 -6.51 3.38 5.73
N LEU A 62 -6.75 2.12 6.10
CA LEU A 62 -7.57 1.73 7.24
C LEU A 62 -6.98 2.19 8.58
N ILE A 63 -5.66 2.06 8.79
CA ILE A 63 -5.01 2.52 10.03
C ILE A 63 -5.28 4.03 10.23
N LEU A 64 -5.11 4.83 9.17
CA LEU A 64 -5.36 6.26 9.23
C LEU A 64 -6.85 6.60 9.39
N LEU A 65 -7.75 5.84 8.76
CA LEU A 65 -9.20 6.03 8.90
C LEU A 65 -9.65 5.75 10.34
N ILE A 66 -9.23 4.63 10.92
CA ILE A 66 -9.54 4.25 12.31
C ILE A 66 -8.96 5.29 13.27
N GLY A 67 -7.75 5.77 13.02
CA GLY A 67 -7.15 6.87 13.78
C GLY A 67 -7.96 8.16 13.72
N ALA A 68 -8.46 8.53 12.53
CA ALA A 68 -9.29 9.71 12.33
C ALA A 68 -10.66 9.59 12.99
N LEU A 69 -11.30 8.42 12.93
CA LEU A 69 -12.56 8.16 13.63
C LEU A 69 -12.35 8.15 15.15
N GLY A 70 -11.31 7.50 15.65
CA GLY A 70 -10.96 7.49 17.07
C GLY A 70 -10.63 8.90 17.61
N TYR A 71 -10.08 9.79 16.76
CA TYR A 71 -9.94 11.20 17.10
C TYR A 71 -11.28 11.87 17.36
N ILE A 72 -12.28 11.62 16.51
CA ILE A 72 -13.62 12.25 16.60
C ILE A 72 -14.36 11.77 17.84
N PHE A 73 -14.32 10.46 18.12
CA PHE A 73 -15.16 9.86 19.16
C PHE A 73 -14.50 9.80 20.54
N VAL A 74 -13.17 9.81 20.63
CA VAL A 74 -12.47 9.51 21.90
C VAL A 74 -11.46 10.60 22.28
N SER A 75 -10.36 10.77 21.54
CA SER A 75 -9.38 11.83 21.86
C SER A 75 -8.33 12.06 20.77
N LYS A 76 -7.67 13.22 20.85
CA LYS A 76 -6.54 13.58 19.97
C LYS A 76 -5.35 12.60 20.05
N LEU A 77 -5.16 11.92 21.19
CA LEU A 77 -4.05 10.98 21.37
C LEU A 77 -4.14 9.76 20.44
N ILE A 78 -5.36 9.30 20.13
CA ILE A 78 -5.56 8.13 19.27
C ILE A 78 -5.06 8.37 17.85
N LEU A 79 -5.17 9.60 17.35
CA LEU A 79 -4.63 9.95 16.04
C LEU A 79 -3.11 9.83 16.01
N TRP A 80 -2.43 10.27 17.07
CA TRP A 80 -0.98 10.15 17.19
C TRP A 80 -0.52 8.69 17.26
N LEU A 81 -1.24 7.86 18.03
CA LEU A 81 -0.99 6.42 18.08
C LEU A 81 -1.19 5.77 16.71
N ALA A 82 -2.26 6.11 16.00
CA ALA A 82 -2.52 5.60 14.66
C ALA A 82 -1.42 6.02 13.67
N PHE A 83 -0.92 7.26 13.74
CA PHE A 83 0.22 7.69 12.94
C PHE A 83 1.49 6.91 13.25
N ALA A 84 1.78 6.65 14.53
CA ALA A 84 2.93 5.83 14.93
C ALA A 84 2.81 4.41 14.36
N ILE A 85 1.63 3.78 14.50
CA ILE A 85 1.35 2.45 13.93
C ILE A 85 1.49 2.46 12.40
N TRP A 86 0.97 3.49 11.73
CA TRP A 86 1.06 3.64 10.29
C TRP A 86 2.52 3.75 9.81
N ILE A 87 3.36 4.52 10.51
CA ILE A 87 4.80 4.63 10.20
C ILE A 87 5.49 3.28 10.39
N ILE A 88 5.27 2.60 11.53
CA ILE A 88 5.89 1.29 11.82
C ILE A 88 5.48 0.26 10.75
N TYR A 89 4.19 0.24 10.41
CA TYR A 89 3.66 -0.64 9.37
C TYR A 89 4.26 -0.34 8.00
N GLY A 90 4.36 0.94 7.64
CA GLY A 90 4.97 1.40 6.39
C GLY A 90 6.44 0.99 6.28
N VAL A 91 7.26 1.30 7.29
CA VAL A 91 8.68 0.92 7.33
C VAL A 91 8.86 -0.59 7.25
N LYS A 92 8.13 -1.35 8.08
CA LYS A 92 8.18 -2.81 8.04
C LYS A 92 7.88 -3.31 6.63
N THR A 93 6.81 -2.81 6.04
CA THR A 93 6.39 -3.24 4.70
C THR A 93 7.42 -2.89 3.64
N THR A 94 7.97 -1.67 3.65
CA THR A 94 9.01 -1.27 2.69
C THR A 94 10.28 -2.12 2.81
N VAL A 95 10.67 -2.51 4.02
CA VAL A 95 11.86 -3.36 4.24
C VAL A 95 11.60 -4.81 3.83
N THR A 96 10.40 -5.35 4.08
CA THR A 96 10.06 -6.75 3.78
C THR A 96 9.60 -6.98 2.36
N PHE A 97 9.06 -5.95 1.69
CA PHE A 97 8.48 -6.10 0.37
C PHE A 97 9.58 -6.28 -0.68
N ARG A 98 9.68 -7.49 -1.21
CA ARG A 98 10.58 -7.86 -2.30
C ARG A 98 9.77 -8.33 -3.48
N PHE A 99 9.71 -7.51 -4.54
CA PHE A 99 8.96 -7.88 -5.75
C PHE A 99 9.57 -9.12 -6.44
N ASP A 100 10.85 -9.43 -6.20
CA ASP A 100 11.53 -10.63 -6.71
C ASP A 100 10.86 -11.95 -6.27
N GLU A 101 10.15 -11.94 -5.14
CA GLU A 101 9.43 -13.13 -4.65
C GLU A 101 8.26 -13.55 -5.55
N TYR A 102 7.82 -12.66 -6.44
CA TYR A 102 6.70 -12.86 -7.36
C TYR A 102 7.14 -13.41 -8.73
N ARG A 103 8.41 -13.77 -8.92
CA ARG A 103 8.89 -14.37 -10.17
C ARG A 103 8.30 -15.78 -10.37
N VAL A 104 7.72 -16.02 -11.55
CA VAL A 104 6.97 -17.26 -11.88
C VAL A 104 7.92 -18.45 -12.07
N ASN A 105 9.10 -18.21 -12.63
CA ASN A 105 10.17 -19.21 -12.78
C ASN A 105 11.28 -18.95 -11.75
N LYS A 106 11.15 -19.54 -10.57
CA LYS A 106 12.30 -19.71 -9.65
C LYS A 106 13.13 -20.89 -10.15
N LEU A 107 14.13 -20.60 -11.01
CA LEU A 107 15.27 -21.50 -11.21
C LEU A 107 16.14 -21.51 -9.95
#